data_AF-A0A9D9KZK6-F1
#
_entry.id   AF-A0A9D9KZK6-F1
#
_cell.length_a   1.000
_cell.length_b   1.000
_cell.length_c   1.000
_cell.angle_alpha   90.00
_cell.angle_beta   90.00
_cell.angle_gamma   90.00
#
_symmetry.space_group_name_H-M   'P 1'
#
loop_
_entity.id
_entity.type
_entity.pdbx_description
1 polymer ?
#
loop_
_entity_poly.entity_id
_entity_poly.type
_entity_poly.pdbx_seq_one_letter_code
_entity_poly.pdbx_strand_id
1 'polypeptide(L)'
;MNSQFENIDEVKAALKKIIDENGVELFRDTKRFTGILNDYMPDLEKERRLIKNVINNNVITQMLDEPDQKLSIVKAREYMLNDMFLSAYATEFVLDCFTHMFGWPFTPEIKMEPEPAPVAAPARQEKSSAGKEEKEEAPIKQKPFRPFDAIKYKIFPNVRIPEGYTVINSFAFDGYGFLKTIKIPSTCKVIGEYAFSECKKLRAVTLPDTLRVIQKGAFSSCSSLERIELPWGITA
;
A
#
# COMPACT_ATOMS: atom_id res chain seq x y z
N MET A 1 -0.76 17.26 -6.58
CA MET A 1 0.01 16.74 -5.43
C MET A 1 -0.87 15.74 -4.73
N ASN A 2 -0.61 14.44 -4.89
CA ASN A 2 -1.20 13.34 -4.12
C ASN A 2 -0.64 12.03 -4.68
N SER A 3 0.63 11.73 -4.35
CA SER A 3 1.20 10.40 -4.54
C SER A 3 0.76 9.52 -3.36
N GLN A 4 0.67 8.20 -3.55
CA GLN A 4 0.37 7.27 -2.46
C GLN A 4 1.44 7.31 -1.34
N PHE A 5 2.65 7.79 -1.64
CA PHE A 5 3.75 8.02 -0.70
C PHE A 5 4.33 9.40 -0.96
N GLU A 6 4.00 10.38 -0.12
CA GLU A 6 4.36 11.80 -0.34
C GLU A 6 5.75 12.15 0.19
N ASN A 7 6.29 11.31 1.08
CA ASN A 7 7.51 11.58 1.86
C ASN A 7 8.72 10.78 1.37
N ILE A 8 8.75 10.40 0.09
CA ILE A 8 9.78 9.48 -0.45
C ILE A 8 11.20 10.01 -0.24
N ASP A 9 11.44 11.30 -0.41
CA ASP A 9 12.76 11.91 -0.23
C ASP A 9 13.18 11.92 1.25
N GLU A 10 12.24 12.14 2.17
CA GLU A 10 12.48 12.08 3.61
C GLU A 10 12.84 10.66 4.04
N VAL A 11 12.11 9.66 3.54
CA VAL A 11 12.40 8.24 3.80
C VAL A 11 13.77 7.85 3.25
N LYS A 12 14.10 8.26 2.01
CA LYS A 12 15.42 8.03 1.41
C LYS A 12 16.55 8.63 2.23
N ALA A 13 16.39 9.88 2.67
CA ALA A 13 17.38 10.57 3.49
C ALA A 13 17.57 9.88 4.85
N ALA A 14 16.47 9.50 5.51
CA ALA A 14 16.50 8.79 6.78
C ALA A 14 17.20 7.43 6.65
N LEU A 15 16.82 6.62 5.66
CA LEU A 15 17.43 5.31 5.40
C LEU A 15 18.93 5.41 5.09
N LYS A 16 19.32 6.40 4.27
CA LYS A 16 20.73 6.64 3.95
C LYS A 16 21.53 6.96 5.22
N LYS A 17 21.02 7.86 6.06
CA LYS A 17 21.66 8.24 7.33
C LYS A 17 21.77 7.07 8.31
N ILE A 18 20.74 6.22 8.41
CA ILE A 18 20.79 5.00 9.23
C ILE A 18 21.98 4.12 8.83
N ILE A 19 22.19 3.92 7.53
CA ILE A 19 23.26 3.06 7.02
C ILE A 19 24.63 3.71 7.13
N ASP A 20 24.74 5.02 6.93
CA ASP A 20 26.00 5.72 7.11
C ASP A 20 26.47 5.67 8.58
N GLU A 21 25.55 5.64 9.56
CA GLU A 21 25.87 5.56 10.99
C GLU A 21 26.04 4.14 11.53
N ASN A 22 25.37 3.13 10.95
CA ASN A 22 25.32 1.77 11.51
C ASN A 22 25.95 0.69 10.62
N GLY A 23 26.18 1.00 9.33
CA GLY A 23 26.61 0.03 8.33
C GLY A 23 25.51 -0.90 7.83
N VAL A 24 25.76 -1.57 6.70
CA VAL A 24 24.82 -2.49 6.04
C VAL A 24 24.56 -3.77 6.85
N GLU A 25 25.46 -4.13 7.76
CA GLU A 25 25.32 -5.27 8.67
C GLU A 25 24.09 -5.16 9.58
N LEU A 26 23.57 -3.95 9.78
CA LEU A 26 22.37 -3.70 10.56
C LEU A 26 21.15 -4.51 10.05
N PHE A 27 21.08 -4.82 8.76
CA PHE A 27 19.97 -5.59 8.19
C PHE A 27 19.90 -7.05 8.65
N ARG A 28 20.99 -7.58 9.23
CA ARG A 28 21.01 -8.92 9.84
C ARG A 28 20.31 -8.95 11.20
N ASP A 29 20.10 -7.79 11.83
CA ASP A 29 19.36 -7.64 13.09
C ASP A 29 18.09 -6.81 12.88
N THR A 30 17.03 -7.49 12.43
CA THR A 30 15.74 -6.86 12.11
C THR A 30 15.10 -6.18 13.32
N LYS A 31 15.35 -6.65 14.55
CA LYS A 31 14.84 -6.02 15.78
C LYS A 31 15.54 -4.70 16.05
N ARG A 32 16.87 -4.69 15.98
CA ARG A 32 17.67 -3.46 16.15
C ARG A 32 17.32 -2.44 15.07
N PHE A 33 17.24 -2.86 13.81
CA PHE A 33 16.84 -1.98 12.71
C PHE A 33 15.44 -1.39 12.94
N THR A 34 14.47 -2.20 13.34
CA THR A 34 13.09 -1.76 13.61
C THR A 34 13.04 -0.67 14.69
N GLY A 35 13.88 -0.77 15.71
CA GLY A 35 14.03 0.25 16.75
C GLY A 35 14.57 1.56 16.18
N ILE A 36 15.72 1.51 15.50
CA ILE A 36 16.36 2.68 14.86
C ILE A 36 15.41 3.35 13.86
N LEU A 37 14.67 2.57 13.08
CA LEU A 37 13.72 3.10 12.11
C LEU A 37 12.58 3.91 12.78
N ASN A 38 12.18 3.57 14.01
CA ASN A 38 11.21 4.36 14.76
C ASN A 38 11.78 5.72 15.16
N ASP A 39 13.06 5.76 15.52
CA ASP A 39 13.72 6.98 16.00
C ASP A 39 13.96 7.98 14.85
N TYR A 40 14.29 7.48 13.66
CA TYR A 40 14.58 8.32 12.49
C TYR A 40 13.33 8.82 11.76
N MET A 41 12.23 8.07 11.84
CA MET A 41 11.00 8.37 11.11
C MET A 41 9.79 8.22 12.04
N PRO A 42 9.68 9.02 13.12
CA PRO A 42 8.60 8.89 14.10
C PRO A 42 7.22 9.14 13.48
N ASP A 43 7.13 10.08 12.54
CA ASP A 43 5.88 10.55 11.94
C ASP A 43 5.51 9.87 10.62
N LEU A 44 6.42 9.11 10.00
CA LEU A 44 6.20 8.41 8.72
C LEU A 44 5.69 6.99 8.94
N GLU A 45 4.61 6.84 9.69
CA GLU A 45 4.14 5.54 10.19
C GLU A 45 3.88 4.51 9.08
N LYS A 46 3.28 4.96 7.97
CA LYS A 46 2.94 4.12 6.80
C LYS A 46 4.19 3.62 6.08
N GLU A 47 5.07 4.53 5.69
CA GLU A 47 6.32 4.24 4.98
C GLU A 47 7.20 3.35 5.84
N ARG A 48 7.34 3.70 7.12
CA ARG A 48 8.08 2.93 8.11
C ARG A 48 7.56 1.50 8.23
N ARG A 49 6.23 1.29 8.26
CA ARG A 49 5.64 -0.05 8.30
C ARG A 49 5.93 -0.85 7.05
N LEU A 50 5.80 -0.24 5.87
CA LEU A 50 6.12 -0.90 4.61
C LEU A 50 7.59 -1.34 4.56
N ILE A 51 8.52 -0.44 4.93
CA ILE A 51 9.95 -0.74 5.00
C ILE A 51 10.23 -1.86 6.00
N LYS A 52 9.62 -1.82 7.20
CA LYS A 52 9.73 -2.92 8.19
C LYS A 52 9.24 -4.25 7.65
N ASN A 53 8.11 -4.26 6.95
CA ASN A 53 7.57 -5.48 6.37
C ASN A 53 8.57 -6.09 5.37
N VAL A 54 9.13 -5.27 4.48
CA VAL A 54 10.11 -5.74 3.50
C VAL A 54 11.39 -6.27 4.15
N ILE A 55 11.87 -5.61 5.20
CA ILE A 55 13.06 -6.04 5.94
C ILE A 55 12.81 -7.33 6.73
N ASN A 56 11.65 -7.47 7.37
CA ASN A 56 11.29 -8.69 8.10
C ASN A 56 11.14 -9.92 7.20
N ASN A 57 10.93 -9.72 5.89
CA ASN A 57 10.94 -10.78 4.88
C ASN A 57 12.32 -10.97 4.23
N ASN A 58 13.39 -10.41 4.83
CA ASN A 58 14.78 -10.56 4.41
C ASN A 58 15.11 -10.08 3.00
N VAL A 59 14.29 -9.22 2.39
CA VAL A 59 14.50 -8.77 1.01
C VAL A 59 15.83 -8.04 0.85
N ILE A 60 16.21 -7.18 1.81
CA ILE A 60 17.49 -6.47 1.73
C ILE A 60 18.67 -7.44 1.79
N THR A 61 18.62 -8.44 2.67
CA THR A 61 19.67 -9.46 2.76
C THR A 61 19.82 -10.20 1.44
N GLN A 62 18.69 -10.64 0.85
CA GLN A 62 18.69 -11.27 -0.48
C GLN A 62 19.24 -10.34 -1.57
N MET A 63 18.94 -9.05 -1.49
CA MET A 63 19.47 -8.06 -2.44
C MET A 63 20.99 -7.93 -2.34
N LEU A 64 21.54 -7.92 -1.12
CA LEU A 64 22.98 -7.78 -0.87
C LEU A 64 23.78 -9.06 -1.17
N ASP A 65 23.13 -10.23 -1.10
CA ASP A 65 23.76 -11.52 -1.43
C ASP A 65 23.91 -11.76 -2.94
N GLU A 66 23.17 -11.02 -3.79
CA GLU A 66 23.28 -11.10 -5.25
C GLU A 66 24.31 -10.08 -5.79
N PRO A 67 25.45 -10.53 -6.36
CA PRO A 67 26.52 -9.62 -6.82
C PRO A 67 26.11 -8.74 -8.01
N ASP A 68 25.18 -9.19 -8.87
CA ASP A 68 24.68 -8.37 -9.97
C ASP A 68 23.52 -7.49 -9.48
N GLN A 69 23.78 -6.18 -9.37
CA GLN A 69 22.80 -5.20 -8.89
C GLN A 69 21.50 -5.20 -9.70
N LYS A 70 21.57 -5.38 -11.02
CA LYS A 70 20.39 -5.37 -11.88
C LYS A 70 19.56 -6.62 -11.65
N LEU A 71 20.22 -7.78 -11.56
CA LEU A 71 19.56 -9.04 -11.26
C LEU A 71 18.95 -9.04 -9.84
N SER A 72 19.67 -8.46 -8.88
CA SER A 72 19.23 -8.27 -7.50
C SER A 72 17.91 -7.49 -7.41
N ILE A 73 17.83 -6.36 -8.13
CA ILE A 73 16.61 -5.53 -8.20
C ILE A 73 15.45 -6.33 -8.82
N VAL A 74 15.69 -7.06 -9.91
CA VAL A 74 14.65 -7.87 -10.58
C VAL A 74 14.13 -8.96 -9.64
N LYS A 75 15.01 -9.72 -8.98
CA LYS A 75 14.62 -10.76 -8.02
C LYS A 75 13.85 -10.19 -6.84
N ALA A 76 14.31 -9.08 -6.27
CA ALA A 76 13.62 -8.42 -5.17
C ALA A 76 12.24 -7.90 -5.59
N ARG A 77 12.11 -7.35 -6.80
CA ARG A 77 10.83 -6.93 -7.38
C ARG A 77 9.89 -8.13 -7.51
N GLU A 78 10.33 -9.21 -8.15
CA GLU A 78 9.53 -10.41 -8.35
C GLU A 78 9.09 -11.03 -7.03
N TYR A 79 10.00 -11.16 -6.06
CA TYR A 79 9.68 -11.65 -4.73
C TYR A 79 8.66 -10.74 -4.03
N MET A 80 8.84 -9.42 -4.11
CA MET A 80 7.89 -8.48 -3.51
C MET A 80 6.50 -8.59 -4.15
N LEU A 81 6.41 -8.72 -5.47
CA LEU A 81 5.14 -8.84 -6.20
C LEU A 81 4.46 -10.21 -6.01
N ASN A 82 5.23 -11.29 -6.05
CA ASN A 82 4.69 -12.65 -6.17
C ASN A 82 4.63 -13.39 -4.83
N ASP A 83 5.63 -13.24 -3.97
CA ASP A 83 5.70 -13.95 -2.68
C ASP A 83 5.23 -13.07 -1.53
N MET A 84 5.63 -11.80 -1.56
CA MET A 84 5.16 -10.82 -0.59
C MET A 84 3.85 -10.16 -0.99
N PHE A 85 3.37 -10.34 -2.23
CA PHE A 85 2.13 -9.74 -2.74
C PHE A 85 1.99 -8.25 -2.42
N LEU A 86 3.08 -7.48 -2.57
CA LEU A 86 3.04 -6.02 -2.55
C LEU A 86 2.50 -5.51 -3.88
N SER A 87 1.77 -4.40 -3.83
CA SER A 87 1.32 -3.70 -5.03
C SER A 87 2.50 -3.14 -5.79
N ALA A 88 2.38 -3.01 -7.11
CA ALA A 88 3.45 -2.48 -7.95
C ALA A 88 3.94 -1.10 -7.46
N TYR A 89 3.04 -0.22 -7.01
CA TYR A 89 3.44 1.07 -6.43
C TYR A 89 4.24 0.93 -5.12
N ALA A 90 3.83 0.03 -4.21
CA ALA A 90 4.57 -0.21 -2.97
C ALA A 90 5.94 -0.84 -3.26
N THR A 91 5.99 -1.78 -4.19
CA THR A 91 7.23 -2.43 -4.64
C THR A 91 8.19 -1.41 -5.22
N GLU A 92 7.75 -0.59 -6.18
CA GLU A 92 8.60 0.44 -6.77
C GLU A 92 9.06 1.46 -5.72
N PHE A 93 8.19 1.87 -4.79
CA PHE A 93 8.55 2.78 -3.69
C PHE A 93 9.69 2.22 -2.84
N VAL A 94 9.58 0.94 -2.46
CA VAL A 94 10.61 0.30 -1.62
C VAL A 94 11.91 0.10 -2.39
N LEU A 95 11.84 -0.32 -3.66
CA LEU A 95 13.02 -0.45 -4.52
C LEU A 95 13.73 0.89 -4.68
N ASP A 96 12.99 1.97 -4.91
CA ASP A 96 13.55 3.33 -5.03
C ASP A 96 14.23 3.76 -3.73
N CYS A 97 13.63 3.48 -2.58
CA CYS A 97 14.24 3.74 -1.28
C CYS A 97 15.56 2.97 -1.07
N PHE A 98 15.56 1.68 -1.36
CA PHE A 98 16.72 0.81 -1.10
C PHE A 98 17.85 1.04 -2.09
N THR A 99 17.55 1.17 -3.37
CA THR A 99 18.57 1.45 -4.38
C THR A 99 19.22 2.81 -4.16
N HIS A 100 18.44 3.84 -3.81
CA HIS A 100 18.99 5.13 -3.39
C HIS A 100 19.91 5.01 -2.17
N MET A 101 19.48 4.27 -1.14
CA MET A 101 20.26 4.03 0.07
C MET A 101 21.61 3.36 -0.21
N PHE A 102 21.66 2.43 -1.18
CA PHE A 102 22.90 1.76 -1.61
C PHE A 102 23.69 2.52 -2.68
N GLY A 103 23.15 3.60 -3.25
CA GLY A 103 23.73 4.30 -4.39
C GLY A 103 23.68 3.50 -5.69
N TRP A 104 22.72 2.59 -5.83
CA TRP A 104 22.55 1.77 -7.02
C TRP A 104 21.70 2.50 -8.07
N PRO A 105 21.99 2.34 -9.37
CA PRO A 105 21.17 2.91 -10.42
C PRO A 105 19.80 2.21 -10.44
N PHE A 106 18.72 2.99 -10.36
CA PHE A 106 17.36 2.50 -10.46
C PHE A 106 16.47 3.51 -11.19
N THR A 107 15.63 2.99 -12.07
CA THR A 107 14.58 3.75 -12.74
C THR A 107 13.27 3.02 -12.51
N PRO A 108 12.31 3.62 -11.78
CA PRO A 108 11.02 3.00 -11.56
C PRO A 108 10.30 2.71 -12.89
N GLU A 109 9.68 1.55 -13.00
CA GLU A 109 8.85 1.21 -14.16
C GLU A 109 7.53 2.01 -14.18
N ILE A 110 7.10 2.45 -13.00
CA ILE A 110 5.91 3.27 -12.80
C ILE A 110 6.35 4.66 -12.32
N LYS A 111 5.90 5.71 -13.03
CA LYS A 111 6.15 7.10 -12.61
C LYS A 111 5.47 7.37 -11.27
N MET A 112 6.26 7.68 -10.24
CA MET A 112 5.78 8.13 -8.93
C MET A 112 5.38 9.62 -8.91
N GLU A 113 4.91 10.15 -10.03
CA GLU A 113 4.55 11.57 -10.17
C GLU A 113 3.18 11.85 -9.50
N PRO A 114 2.98 13.03 -8.88
CA PRO A 114 1.66 13.45 -8.44
C PRO A 114 0.72 13.55 -9.65
N GLU A 115 -0.44 12.90 -9.55
CA GLU A 115 -1.46 12.83 -10.59
C GLU A 115 -1.66 14.20 -11.30
N PRO A 116 -1.60 14.26 -12.65
CA PRO A 116 -1.82 15.51 -13.37
C PRO A 116 -3.22 16.04 -13.07
N ALA A 117 -3.34 17.36 -12.93
CA ALA A 117 -4.62 18.06 -12.77
C ALA A 117 -5.62 17.59 -13.84
N PRO A 118 -6.92 17.47 -13.50
CA PRO A 118 -7.91 16.84 -14.36
C PRO A 118 -7.88 17.46 -15.76
N VAL A 119 -7.49 16.64 -16.74
CA VAL A 119 -7.44 17.03 -18.14
C VAL A 119 -8.85 17.39 -18.58
N ALA A 120 -9.04 18.61 -19.08
CA ALA A 120 -10.30 19.09 -19.62
C ALA A 120 -10.83 18.09 -20.67
N ALA A 121 -12.10 17.72 -20.54
CA ALA A 121 -12.76 16.71 -21.36
C ALA A 121 -12.62 17.02 -22.87
N PRO A 122 -12.11 16.10 -23.70
CA PRO A 122 -12.18 16.26 -25.14
C PRO A 122 -13.59 15.91 -25.65
N ALA A 123 -14.05 16.73 -26.59
CA ALA A 123 -15.35 16.62 -27.23
C ALA A 123 -15.51 15.31 -28.05
N ARG A 124 -16.74 14.84 -28.01
CA ARG A 124 -17.34 13.67 -28.65
C ARG A 124 -17.10 13.61 -30.17
N GLN A 125 -16.70 12.44 -30.70
CA GLN A 125 -17.07 12.00 -32.06
C GLN A 125 -17.36 10.50 -32.06
N GLU A 126 -18.53 10.15 -32.60
CA GLU A 126 -19.03 8.79 -32.80
C GLU A 126 -18.54 8.23 -34.15
N LYS A 127 -18.31 6.91 -34.22
CA LYS A 127 -18.81 6.01 -35.29
C LYS A 127 -18.32 4.55 -35.11
N SER A 128 -19.32 3.63 -35.07
CA SER A 128 -19.44 2.25 -35.65
C SER A 128 -18.18 1.41 -35.93
N SER A 129 -18.08 0.09 -35.68
CA SER A 129 -19.08 -1.00 -35.83
C SER A 129 -18.62 -2.36 -35.21
N ALA A 130 -19.57 -3.05 -34.56
CA ALA A 130 -19.84 -4.49 -34.37
C ALA A 130 -18.75 -5.59 -34.34
N GLY A 131 -18.75 -6.39 -33.26
CA GLY A 131 -18.62 -7.87 -33.35
C GLY A 131 -17.98 -8.63 -32.17
N LYS A 132 -18.84 -9.18 -31.29
CA LYS A 132 -18.69 -10.31 -30.32
C LYS A 132 -18.63 -9.92 -28.83
N GLU A 133 -19.72 -10.29 -28.14
CA GLU A 133 -19.98 -10.09 -26.72
C GLU A 133 -19.17 -11.07 -25.84
N GLU A 134 -18.01 -10.62 -25.37
CA GLU A 134 -17.62 -10.85 -23.99
C GLU A 134 -18.08 -9.61 -23.21
N LYS A 135 -18.71 -9.78 -22.03
CA LYS A 135 -19.06 -8.63 -21.18
C LYS A 135 -17.77 -8.03 -20.61
N GLU A 136 -17.11 -7.22 -21.42
CA GLU A 136 -16.08 -6.29 -21.03
C GLU A 136 -16.78 -5.20 -20.20
N GLU A 137 -16.75 -5.34 -18.86
CA GLU A 137 -17.28 -4.33 -17.95
C GLU A 137 -16.52 -3.02 -18.19
N ALA A 138 -17.22 -2.00 -18.69
CA ALA A 138 -16.70 -0.66 -18.93
C ALA A 138 -15.85 -0.17 -17.75
N PRO A 139 -14.76 0.58 -17.98
CA PRO A 139 -13.85 1.02 -16.91
C PRO A 139 -14.64 1.76 -15.83
N ILE A 140 -14.81 1.09 -14.69
CA ILE A 140 -15.50 1.63 -13.52
C ILE A 140 -14.76 2.92 -13.16
N LYS A 141 -15.46 4.06 -13.14
CA LYS A 141 -14.89 5.32 -12.62
C LYS A 141 -14.50 5.08 -11.17
N GLN A 142 -13.21 4.81 -10.93
CA GLN A 142 -12.72 4.47 -9.61
C GLN A 142 -12.72 5.74 -8.76
N LYS A 143 -13.48 5.76 -7.67
CA LYS A 143 -13.39 6.81 -6.64
C LYS A 143 -12.66 6.23 -5.42
N PRO A 144 -11.36 6.48 -5.28
CA PRO A 144 -10.58 5.96 -4.17
C PRO A 144 -10.86 6.72 -2.88
N PHE A 145 -10.98 5.98 -1.77
CA PHE A 145 -10.96 6.49 -0.41
C PHE A 145 -9.52 6.41 0.10
N ARG A 146 -8.84 7.57 0.12
CA ARG A 146 -7.40 7.70 0.40
C ARG A 146 -7.14 7.77 1.91
N PRO A 147 -5.90 7.53 2.37
CA PRO A 147 -5.52 7.79 3.76
C PRO A 147 -5.84 9.23 4.21
N PHE A 148 -5.70 10.21 3.32
CA PHE A 148 -6.09 11.59 3.59
C PHE A 148 -7.60 11.73 3.88
N ASP A 149 -8.47 11.03 3.14
CA ASP A 149 -9.91 11.02 3.41
C ASP A 149 -10.22 10.42 4.79
N ALA A 150 -9.43 9.41 5.20
CA ALA A 150 -9.59 8.73 6.48
C ALA A 150 -9.33 9.63 7.69
N ILE A 151 -8.48 10.67 7.56
CA ILE A 151 -8.12 11.58 8.66
C ILE A 151 -9.38 12.17 9.30
N LYS A 152 -10.38 12.57 8.49
CA LYS A 152 -11.66 13.10 8.97
C LYS A 152 -12.43 12.12 9.88
N TYR A 153 -12.17 10.84 9.75
CA TYR A 153 -12.87 9.76 10.46
C TYR A 153 -12.03 9.15 11.60
N LYS A 154 -10.71 9.42 11.65
CA LYS A 154 -9.75 8.96 12.68
C LYS A 154 -9.92 9.63 14.06
N ILE A 155 -11.11 10.12 14.37
CA ILE A 155 -11.52 10.59 15.69
C ILE A 155 -12.70 9.77 16.25
N PHE A 156 -13.34 8.97 15.40
CA PHE A 156 -14.50 8.17 15.78
C PHE A 156 -14.11 6.70 15.95
N PRO A 157 -14.63 6.01 16.98
CA PRO A 157 -14.44 4.57 17.13
C PRO A 157 -15.32 3.76 16.16
N ASN A 158 -16.40 4.34 15.65
CA ASN A 158 -17.32 3.68 14.73
C ASN A 158 -17.40 4.49 13.44
N VAL A 159 -16.86 3.95 12.36
CA VAL A 159 -16.73 4.67 11.09
C VAL A 159 -17.74 4.12 10.08
N ARG A 160 -18.40 5.04 9.37
CA ARG A 160 -19.21 4.73 8.18
C ARG A 160 -18.63 5.53 7.03
N ILE A 161 -17.97 4.86 6.09
CA ILE A 161 -17.45 5.53 4.90
C ILE A 161 -18.64 5.91 4.01
N PRO A 162 -18.72 7.15 3.49
CA PRO A 162 -19.82 7.57 2.62
C PRO A 162 -19.96 6.71 1.36
N GLU A 163 -21.16 6.66 0.78
CA GLU A 163 -21.38 5.99 -0.50
C GLU A 163 -20.63 6.66 -1.66
N GLY A 164 -20.39 5.88 -2.71
CA GLY A 164 -19.75 6.33 -3.95
C GLY A 164 -18.25 6.10 -4.00
N TYR A 165 -17.59 5.73 -2.90
CA TYR A 165 -16.21 5.22 -2.95
C TYR A 165 -16.21 3.77 -3.46
N THR A 166 -15.40 3.50 -4.48
CA THR A 166 -15.31 2.19 -5.12
C THR A 166 -14.08 1.41 -4.70
N VAL A 167 -13.07 2.08 -4.15
CA VAL A 167 -11.82 1.49 -3.66
C VAL A 167 -11.50 2.12 -2.32
N ILE A 168 -11.13 1.31 -1.32
CA ILE A 168 -10.47 1.79 -0.11
C ILE A 168 -8.99 1.60 -0.32
N ASN A 169 -8.23 2.69 -0.40
CA ASN A 169 -6.82 2.61 -0.72
C ASN A 169 -6.02 1.98 0.41
N SER A 170 -4.85 1.45 0.04
CA SER A 170 -3.90 0.90 0.97
C SER A 170 -3.57 1.90 2.07
N PHE A 171 -3.44 1.39 3.30
CA PHE A 171 -3.13 2.15 4.51
C PHE A 171 -4.16 3.20 4.95
N ALA A 172 -5.40 3.18 4.43
CA ALA A 172 -6.40 4.20 4.77
C ALA A 172 -6.62 4.37 6.29
N PHE A 173 -6.82 3.28 7.01
CA PHE A 173 -7.00 3.22 8.46
C PHE A 173 -5.87 2.45 9.18
N ASP A 174 -4.74 2.23 8.51
CA ASP A 174 -3.61 1.52 9.12
C ASP A 174 -3.17 2.17 10.46
N GLY A 175 -2.91 1.33 11.46
CA GLY A 175 -2.53 1.72 12.81
C GLY A 175 -3.61 2.41 13.63
N TYR A 176 -4.84 2.55 13.12
CA TYR A 176 -5.87 3.30 13.83
C TYR A 176 -6.45 2.50 15.00
N GLY A 177 -5.71 2.49 16.11
CA GLY A 177 -5.97 1.68 17.30
C GLY A 177 -7.23 2.03 18.10
N PHE A 178 -8.00 3.05 17.68
CA PHE A 178 -9.30 3.40 18.27
C PHE A 178 -10.49 2.87 17.47
N LEU A 179 -10.29 2.41 16.23
CA LEU A 179 -11.37 1.85 15.41
C LEU A 179 -11.94 0.60 16.07
N LYS A 180 -13.26 0.59 16.30
CA LYS A 180 -14.03 -0.53 16.85
C LYS A 180 -14.90 -1.19 15.80
N THR A 181 -15.57 -0.38 14.97
CA THR A 181 -16.42 -0.88 13.89
C THR A 181 -16.23 -0.05 12.63
N ILE A 182 -16.34 -0.70 11.48
CA ILE A 182 -16.39 0.00 10.20
C ILE A 182 -17.44 -0.58 9.26
N LYS A 183 -18.23 0.32 8.65
CA LYS A 183 -19.13 0.01 7.54
C LYS A 183 -18.51 0.50 6.23
N ILE A 184 -18.21 -0.45 5.36
CA ILE A 184 -17.68 -0.24 4.01
C ILE A 184 -18.86 0.08 3.09
N PRO A 185 -18.74 1.04 2.14
CA PRO A 185 -19.88 1.52 1.36
C PRO A 185 -20.33 0.47 0.34
N SER A 186 -21.62 0.47 0.00
CA SER A 186 -22.22 -0.50 -0.92
C SER A 186 -21.66 -0.46 -2.34
N THR A 187 -20.93 0.59 -2.70
CA THR A 187 -20.25 0.73 -3.99
C THR A 187 -18.83 0.16 -4.01
N CYS A 188 -18.27 -0.24 -2.87
CA CYS A 188 -16.88 -0.67 -2.75
C CYS A 188 -16.64 -2.01 -3.45
N LYS A 189 -15.59 -2.06 -4.27
CA LYS A 189 -15.14 -3.23 -5.04
C LYS A 189 -13.81 -3.78 -4.53
N VAL A 190 -12.95 -2.91 -3.98
CA VAL A 190 -11.58 -3.26 -3.59
C VAL A 190 -11.25 -2.67 -2.22
N ILE A 191 -10.72 -3.49 -1.32
CA ILE A 191 -10.04 -3.05 -0.10
C ILE A 191 -8.53 -3.22 -0.30
N GLY A 192 -7.79 -2.13 -0.12
CA GLY A 192 -6.37 -2.05 -0.41
C GLY A 192 -5.47 -2.69 0.65
N GLU A 193 -4.19 -2.86 0.30
CA GLU A 193 -3.17 -3.45 1.17
C GLU A 193 -3.07 -2.73 2.50
N TYR A 194 -3.04 -3.49 3.59
CA TYR A 194 -2.93 -2.92 4.94
C TYR A 194 -3.99 -1.85 5.27
N ALA A 195 -5.10 -1.76 4.52
CA ALA A 195 -6.08 -0.68 4.67
C ALA A 195 -6.62 -0.53 6.10
N PHE A 196 -6.72 -1.62 6.86
CA PHE A 196 -7.12 -1.67 8.26
C PHE A 196 -6.08 -2.38 9.14
N SER A 197 -4.83 -2.46 8.68
CA SER A 197 -3.78 -3.14 9.44
C SER A 197 -3.57 -2.47 10.81
N GLU A 198 -3.18 -3.27 11.80
CA GLU A 198 -2.96 -2.86 13.19
C GLU A 198 -4.14 -2.10 13.86
N CYS A 199 -5.35 -2.22 13.33
CA CYS A 199 -6.56 -1.75 14.00
C CYS A 199 -6.90 -2.68 15.18
N LYS A 200 -6.09 -2.65 16.25
CA LYS A 200 -6.11 -3.62 17.36
C LYS A 200 -7.43 -3.68 18.11
N LYS A 201 -8.27 -2.64 18.05
CA LYS A 201 -9.59 -2.58 18.67
C LYS A 201 -10.75 -2.88 17.71
N LEU A 202 -10.48 -3.13 16.42
CA LEU A 202 -11.50 -3.38 15.41
C LEU A 202 -12.13 -4.74 15.70
N ARG A 203 -13.43 -4.75 16.00
CA ARG A 203 -14.20 -5.94 16.37
C ARG A 203 -15.15 -6.42 15.29
N ALA A 204 -15.65 -5.48 14.47
CA ALA A 204 -16.62 -5.80 13.43
C ALA A 204 -16.39 -4.96 12.17
N VAL A 205 -16.51 -5.62 11.02
CA VAL A 205 -16.41 -5.03 9.68
C VAL A 205 -17.65 -5.44 8.90
N THR A 206 -18.40 -4.48 8.40
CA THR A 206 -19.51 -4.75 7.46
C THR A 206 -19.01 -4.58 6.04
N LEU A 207 -18.84 -5.69 5.33
CA LEU A 207 -18.43 -5.73 3.92
C LEU A 207 -19.66 -5.68 3.00
N PRO A 208 -19.60 -5.03 1.82
CA PRO A 208 -20.70 -4.98 0.88
C PRO A 208 -20.67 -6.19 -0.07
N ASP A 209 -21.84 -6.63 -0.56
CA ASP A 209 -21.95 -7.72 -1.53
C ASP A 209 -21.25 -7.45 -2.88
N THR A 210 -20.95 -6.18 -3.15
CA THR A 210 -20.22 -5.74 -4.33
C THR A 210 -18.72 -5.95 -4.22
N LEU A 211 -18.19 -6.22 -3.03
CA LEU A 211 -16.76 -6.40 -2.82
C LEU A 211 -16.25 -7.59 -3.64
N ARG A 212 -15.11 -7.40 -4.30
CA ARG A 212 -14.48 -8.43 -5.15
C ARG A 212 -13.08 -8.77 -4.68
N VAL A 213 -12.34 -7.78 -4.18
CA VAL A 213 -10.93 -7.94 -3.82
C VAL A 213 -10.68 -7.41 -2.42
N ILE A 214 -10.05 -8.22 -1.58
CA ILE A 214 -9.42 -7.80 -0.33
C ILE A 214 -7.92 -8.04 -0.50
N GLN A 215 -7.13 -6.97 -0.57
CA GLN A 215 -5.69 -7.08 -0.77
C GLN A 215 -4.95 -7.50 0.51
N LYS A 216 -3.69 -7.94 0.35
CA LYS A 216 -2.90 -8.55 1.41
C LYS A 216 -2.80 -7.67 2.65
N GLY A 217 -2.93 -8.33 3.80
CA GLY A 217 -2.75 -7.69 5.09
C GLY A 217 -3.78 -6.59 5.38
N ALA A 218 -4.85 -6.46 4.58
CA ALA A 218 -5.90 -5.47 4.77
C ALA A 218 -6.41 -5.44 6.23
N PHE A 219 -6.47 -6.60 6.89
CA PHE A 219 -6.83 -6.73 8.31
C PHE A 219 -5.70 -7.36 9.16
N SER A 220 -4.43 -7.20 8.76
CA SER A 220 -3.27 -7.71 9.49
C SER A 220 -3.23 -7.14 10.90
N SER A 221 -2.89 -7.97 11.89
CA SER A 221 -2.75 -7.54 13.30
C SER A 221 -4.01 -6.87 13.90
N CYS A 222 -5.20 -7.11 13.33
CA CYS A 222 -6.50 -6.76 13.91
C CYS A 222 -6.87 -7.74 15.02
N SER A 223 -6.15 -7.70 16.14
CA SER A 223 -6.23 -8.72 17.20
C SER A 223 -7.59 -8.85 17.92
N SER A 224 -8.47 -7.84 17.84
CA SER A 224 -9.82 -7.90 18.42
C SER A 224 -10.91 -8.31 17.41
N LEU A 225 -10.54 -8.62 16.16
CA LEU A 225 -11.51 -8.90 15.11
C LEU A 225 -12.03 -10.33 15.26
N GLU A 226 -13.25 -10.45 15.77
CA GLU A 226 -13.83 -11.75 16.17
C GLU A 226 -14.35 -12.56 14.97
N ARG A 227 -14.98 -11.87 14.00
CA ARG A 227 -15.60 -12.47 12.81
C ARG A 227 -15.66 -11.45 11.68
N ILE A 228 -15.43 -11.93 10.46
CA ILE A 228 -15.77 -11.21 9.22
C ILE A 228 -16.63 -12.13 8.37
N GLU A 229 -17.77 -11.62 7.91
CA GLU A 229 -18.59 -12.30 6.90
C GLU A 229 -18.10 -11.89 5.52
N LEU A 230 -17.54 -12.84 4.77
CA LEU A 230 -17.05 -12.59 3.41
C LEU A 230 -18.22 -12.69 2.42
N PRO A 231 -18.46 -11.67 1.57
CA PRO A 231 -19.43 -11.77 0.48
C PRO A 231 -18.97 -12.81 -0.55
N TRP A 232 -19.95 -13.32 -1.32
CA TRP A 232 -19.70 -14.37 -2.30
C TRP A 232 -18.77 -13.89 -3.41
N GLY A 233 -17.89 -14.77 -3.90
CA GLY A 233 -17.04 -14.49 -5.06
C GLY A 233 -15.87 -13.53 -4.76
N ILE A 234 -15.46 -13.41 -3.50
CA ILE A 234 -14.22 -12.69 -3.15
C ILE A 234 -12.99 -13.46 -3.63
N THR A 235 -12.04 -12.69 -4.16
CA THR A 235 -10.62 -13.08 -4.27
C THR A 235 -9.85 -12.39 -3.14
N ALA A 236 -9.16 -13.17 -2.31
CA ALA A 236 -8.41 -12.73 -1.13
C ALA A 236 -6.93 -13.11 -1.26
#